data_AF-A0A6S7HPM0-F1
#
_entry.id   AF-A0A6S7HPM0-F1
#
_cell.length_a   1.000
_cell.length_b   1.000
_cell.length_c   1.000
_cell.angle_alpha   90.00
_cell.angle_beta   90.00
_cell.angle_gamma   90.00
#
_symmetry.space_group_name_H-M   'P 1'
#
loop_
_entity.id
_entity.type
_entity.pdbx_description
1 polymer ?
#
loop_
_entity_poly.entity_id
_entity_poly.type
_entity_poly.pdbx_seq_one_letter_code
_entity_poly.pdbx_strand_id
1 'polypeptide(L)'
;VPCNKVKKCKNGGKTIIDLKNGPGSDLYTCECPKEYQGDLCSKFDTDYNFALLKPTVQSSTLHHSDVGNFSSKYAVDGIKADRCKTGVALCAHLSSAEDQWWRVDFQIVIPVARVIITNRKDYYNGLSDFEIKIGNSLENEGRNNTKCGGRHSVPHADAKEISCSPPLTGRYLVIQSFSSLRLVMIEVEVFAAGLQVE
;
A
#
# COMPACT_ATOMS: atom_id res chain seq x y z
N VAL A 1 29.03 -10.09 0.25
CA VAL A 1 27.76 -9.55 -0.30
C VAL A 1 27.69 -9.93 -1.79
N PRO A 2 26.58 -10.49 -2.30
CA PRO A 2 26.49 -10.93 -3.68
C PRO A 2 26.50 -9.74 -4.66
N CYS A 3 27.53 -9.61 -5.51
CA CYS A 3 27.66 -8.51 -6.48
C CYS A 3 26.52 -8.46 -7.51
N ASN A 4 25.82 -9.56 -7.74
CA ASN A 4 24.66 -9.63 -8.64
C ASN A 4 23.42 -8.90 -8.11
N LYS A 5 23.41 -8.49 -6.83
CA LYS A 5 22.32 -7.73 -6.22
C LYS A 5 22.61 -6.21 -6.15
N VAL A 6 23.74 -5.76 -6.70
CA VAL A 6 24.11 -4.34 -6.71
C VAL A 6 23.03 -3.53 -7.43
N LYS A 7 22.46 -2.55 -6.73
CA LYS A 7 21.44 -1.66 -7.26
C LYS A 7 22.06 -0.69 -8.27
N LYS A 8 21.44 -0.55 -9.44
CA LYS A 8 21.87 0.40 -10.47
C LYS A 8 21.12 1.72 -10.28
N CYS A 9 21.69 2.61 -9.47
CA CYS A 9 21.14 3.93 -9.23
C CYS A 9 21.11 4.75 -10.52
N LYS A 10 20.06 5.53 -10.75
CA LYS A 10 19.92 6.40 -11.91
C LYS A 10 20.36 7.83 -11.59
N ASN A 11 20.44 8.67 -12.62
CA ASN A 11 20.56 10.12 -12.51
C ASN A 11 21.73 10.60 -11.61
N GLY A 12 22.89 9.94 -11.72
CA GLY A 12 24.07 10.28 -10.92
C GLY A 12 24.02 9.80 -9.47
N GLY A 13 23.00 9.04 -9.08
CA GLY A 13 22.93 8.39 -7.78
C GLY A 13 24.08 7.42 -7.55
N LYS A 14 24.56 7.34 -6.31
CA LYS A 14 25.66 6.46 -5.91
C LYS A 14 25.10 5.25 -5.17
N THR A 15 25.49 4.05 -5.60
CA THR A 15 25.16 2.84 -4.85
C THR A 15 26.00 2.79 -3.59
N ILE A 16 25.34 2.68 -2.44
CA ILE A 16 25.99 2.50 -1.14
C ILE A 16 25.59 1.14 -0.56
N ILE A 17 26.43 0.60 0.31
CA ILE A 17 26.16 -0.65 1.01
C ILE A 17 25.80 -0.29 2.46
N ASP A 18 24.55 -0.55 2.85
CA ASP A 18 24.09 -0.34 4.22
C ASP A 18 24.04 -1.67 4.98
N LEU A 19 25.04 -1.89 5.83
CA LEU A 19 25.18 -3.10 6.66
C LEU A 19 24.44 -2.99 8.00
N LYS A 20 23.79 -1.86 8.31
CA LYS A 20 23.13 -1.63 9.60
C LYS A 20 21.71 -2.20 9.66
N ASN A 21 21.09 -2.44 8.51
CA ASN A 21 19.74 -2.96 8.45
C ASN A 21 19.73 -4.47 8.74
N GLY A 22 18.73 -4.94 9.49
CA GLY A 22 18.64 -6.32 9.97
C GLY A 22 18.55 -7.38 8.85
N PRO A 23 18.55 -8.68 9.22
CA PRO A 23 18.46 -9.78 8.27
C PRO A 23 17.27 -9.63 7.32
N GLY A 24 17.50 -9.73 6.00
CA GLY A 24 16.45 -9.64 4.97
C GLY A 24 16.24 -8.25 4.35
N SER A 25 16.93 -7.22 4.85
CA SER A 25 16.95 -5.89 4.24
C SER A 25 17.75 -5.84 2.93
N ASP A 26 17.39 -4.92 2.02
CA ASP A 26 18.18 -4.65 0.83
C ASP A 26 19.48 -3.94 1.23
N LEU A 27 20.61 -4.65 1.09
CA LEU A 27 21.93 -4.16 1.46
C LEU A 27 22.43 -3.05 0.52
N TYR A 28 21.86 -2.94 -0.68
CA TYR A 28 22.27 -1.96 -1.68
C TYR A 28 21.22 -0.87 -1.77
N THR A 29 21.57 0.36 -1.37
CA THR A 29 20.69 1.52 -1.47
C THR A 29 21.31 2.58 -2.37
N CYS A 30 20.52 3.56 -2.78
CA CYS A 30 20.97 4.67 -3.59
C CYS A 30 21.03 5.95 -2.76
N GLU A 31 22.21 6.56 -2.70
CA GLU A 31 22.36 7.95 -2.28
C GLU A 31 22.05 8.84 -3.49
N CYS A 32 20.99 9.64 -3.38
CA CYS A 32 20.46 10.42 -4.49
C CYS A 32 20.91 11.89 -4.44
N PRO A 33 21.19 12.51 -5.61
CA PRO A 33 21.27 13.97 -5.69
C PRO A 33 19.94 14.61 -5.24
N LYS A 34 19.99 15.87 -4.78
CA LYS A 34 18.83 16.58 -4.21
C LYS A 34 17.57 16.56 -5.08
N GLU A 35 17.73 16.49 -6.40
CA GLU A 35 16.66 16.51 -7.39
C GLU A 35 15.99 15.14 -7.63
N TYR A 36 16.37 14.11 -6.88
CA TYR A 36 15.89 12.74 -7.06
C TYR A 36 15.67 12.06 -5.72
N GLN A 37 14.72 11.14 -5.67
CA GLN A 37 14.42 10.40 -4.45
C GLN A 37 14.01 8.95 -4.74
N GLY A 38 13.80 8.18 -3.67
CA GLY A 38 13.42 6.77 -3.73
C GLY A 38 14.57 5.84 -4.14
N ASP A 39 14.19 4.58 -4.38
CA ASP A 39 15.13 3.46 -4.44
C ASP A 39 16.13 3.47 -5.61
N LEU A 40 15.85 4.24 -6.65
CA LEU A 40 16.64 4.30 -7.89
C LEU A 40 17.02 5.74 -8.26
N CYS A 41 16.85 6.70 -7.37
CA CYS A 41 17.03 8.14 -7.65
C CYS A 41 16.23 8.59 -8.86
N SER A 42 14.90 8.57 -8.72
CA SER A 42 13.97 8.95 -9.78
C SER A 42 13.09 10.12 -9.34
N LYS A 43 12.49 10.79 -10.34
CA LYS A 43 11.35 11.69 -10.11
C LYS A 43 10.09 10.84 -10.10
N PHE A 44 9.15 11.18 -9.23
CA PHE A 44 7.86 10.51 -9.13
C PHE A 44 6.78 11.41 -9.71
N ASP A 45 5.96 10.85 -10.58
CA ASP A 45 4.71 11.46 -11.01
C ASP A 45 3.72 11.41 -9.84
N THR A 46 3.27 12.57 -9.37
CA THR A 46 2.39 12.70 -8.21
C THR A 46 0.94 12.30 -8.50
N ASP A 47 0.60 12.18 -9.78
CA ASP A 47 -0.74 11.80 -10.25
C ASP A 47 -0.81 10.32 -10.65
N TYR A 48 0.33 9.63 -10.66
CA TYR A 48 0.39 8.19 -10.93
C TYR A 48 -0.03 7.38 -9.70
N ASN A 49 -1.04 6.50 -9.86
CA ASN A 49 -1.42 5.53 -8.83
C ASN A 49 -0.39 4.39 -8.78
N PHE A 50 0.50 4.42 -7.80
CA PHE A 50 1.54 3.40 -7.60
C PHE A 50 1.02 2.04 -7.12
N ALA A 51 -0.23 1.95 -6.67
CA ALA A 51 -0.84 0.68 -6.30
C ALA A 51 -1.46 -0.06 -7.49
N LEU A 52 -1.76 0.64 -8.60
CA LEU A 52 -2.47 0.07 -9.74
C LEU A 52 -1.80 -1.20 -10.28
N LEU A 53 -2.57 -2.28 -10.30
CA LEU A 53 -2.20 -3.62 -10.75
C LEU A 53 -0.97 -4.22 -10.06
N LYS A 54 -0.66 -3.74 -8.84
CA LYS A 54 0.46 -4.26 -8.06
C LYS A 54 0.13 -5.55 -7.32
N PRO A 55 1.13 -6.37 -6.99
CA PRO A 55 0.93 -7.56 -6.17
C PRO A 55 0.36 -7.21 -4.79
N THR A 56 -0.63 -7.99 -4.34
CA THR A 56 -1.33 -7.77 -3.08
C THR A 56 -1.51 -9.07 -2.30
N VAL A 57 -1.56 -8.98 -0.98
CA VAL A 57 -1.85 -10.08 -0.05
C VAL A 57 -2.86 -9.60 0.98
N GLN A 58 -3.73 -10.48 1.46
CA GLN A 58 -4.64 -10.19 2.58
C GLN A 58 -4.63 -11.35 3.57
N SER A 59 -4.88 -11.05 4.85
CA SER A 59 -4.78 -12.02 5.95
C SER A 59 -5.70 -13.22 5.77
N SER A 60 -6.84 -13.01 5.13
CA SER A 60 -7.81 -14.05 4.81
C SER A 60 -8.61 -13.66 3.56
N THR A 61 -9.08 -14.64 2.80
CA THR A 61 -9.87 -14.40 1.58
C THR A 61 -11.27 -14.96 1.75
N LEU A 62 -12.29 -14.14 1.50
CA LEU A 62 -13.65 -14.64 1.39
C LEU A 62 -13.78 -15.48 0.11
N HIS A 63 -14.23 -16.72 0.28
CA HIS A 63 -14.55 -17.63 -0.80
C HIS A 63 -16.06 -17.78 -0.88
N HIS A 64 -16.63 -17.63 -2.08
CA HIS A 64 -18.05 -17.88 -2.34
C HIS A 64 -18.17 -18.95 -3.42
N SER A 65 -18.98 -19.98 -3.16
CA SER A 65 -19.12 -21.17 -4.02
C SER A 65 -19.39 -20.82 -5.48
N ASP A 66 -20.27 -19.84 -5.70
CA ASP A 66 -20.80 -19.55 -7.04
C ASP A 66 -19.93 -18.57 -7.87
N VAL A 67 -18.89 -17.98 -7.26
CA VAL A 67 -18.28 -16.74 -7.77
C VAL A 67 -16.76 -16.74 -7.64
N GLY A 68 -16.22 -17.62 -6.80
CA GLY A 68 -14.80 -17.69 -6.51
C GLY A 68 -14.36 -16.73 -5.41
N ASN A 69 -13.15 -16.22 -5.56
CA ASN A 69 -12.40 -15.62 -4.46
C ASN A 69 -12.47 -14.10 -4.51
N PHE A 70 -12.83 -13.46 -3.40
CA PHE A 70 -12.75 -12.00 -3.22
C PHE A 70 -11.30 -11.60 -2.91
N SER A 71 -10.45 -11.77 -3.92
CA SER A 71 -9.00 -11.63 -3.86
C SER A 71 -8.57 -10.21 -3.51
N SER A 72 -7.45 -10.10 -2.80
CA SER A 72 -6.79 -8.85 -2.45
C SER A 72 -6.54 -7.92 -3.65
N LYS A 73 -6.34 -8.49 -4.86
CA LYS A 73 -5.98 -7.74 -6.07
C LYS A 73 -7.07 -6.79 -6.56
N TYR A 74 -8.32 -7.05 -6.19
CA TYR A 74 -9.45 -6.21 -6.63
C TYR A 74 -9.46 -4.84 -5.94
N ALA A 75 -8.67 -4.63 -4.88
CA ALA A 75 -8.49 -3.31 -4.31
C ALA A 75 -7.51 -2.42 -5.10
N VAL A 76 -6.91 -2.92 -6.19
CA VAL A 76 -5.93 -2.18 -6.99
C VAL A 76 -6.10 -2.42 -8.49
N ASP A 77 -7.31 -2.78 -8.92
CA ASP A 77 -7.57 -3.10 -10.33
C ASP A 77 -8.03 -1.87 -11.15
N GLY A 78 -8.21 -0.72 -10.48
CA GLY A 78 -8.67 0.52 -11.10
C GLY A 78 -10.20 0.65 -11.16
N ILE A 79 -10.96 -0.28 -10.58
CA ILE A 79 -12.42 -0.32 -10.70
C ILE A 79 -13.08 0.19 -9.40
N LYS A 80 -13.55 1.44 -9.43
CA LYS A 80 -14.33 2.06 -8.33
C LYS A 80 -15.79 1.63 -8.35
N ALA A 81 -16.03 0.33 -8.18
CA ALA A 81 -17.35 -0.25 -8.25
C ALA A 81 -18.27 0.23 -7.11
N ASP A 82 -19.54 0.46 -7.42
CA ASP A 82 -20.54 0.83 -6.40
C ASP A 82 -20.80 -0.30 -5.41
N ARG A 83 -20.63 -1.56 -5.83
CA ARG A 83 -21.01 -2.74 -5.04
C ARG A 83 -19.89 -3.76 -5.03
N CYS A 84 -19.63 -4.32 -3.86
CA CYS A 84 -18.88 -5.57 -3.77
C CYS A 84 -19.86 -6.75 -3.84
N LYS A 85 -20.31 -7.06 -5.05
CA LYS A 85 -21.35 -8.06 -5.26
C LYS A 85 -21.05 -8.94 -6.48
N THR A 86 -21.39 -10.20 -6.27
CA THR A 86 -21.33 -11.29 -7.23
C THR A 86 -21.91 -10.89 -8.60
N GLY A 87 -21.18 -11.19 -9.68
CA GLY A 87 -21.62 -10.96 -11.07
C GLY A 87 -21.56 -9.50 -11.57
N VAL A 88 -21.16 -8.53 -10.76
CA VAL A 88 -21.06 -7.11 -11.16
C VAL A 88 -19.61 -6.62 -11.05
N ALA A 89 -19.04 -6.68 -9.85
CA ALA A 89 -17.65 -6.34 -9.58
C ALA A 89 -17.19 -7.05 -8.30
N LEU A 90 -15.97 -7.56 -8.32
CA LEU A 90 -15.33 -8.15 -7.14
C LEU A 90 -14.54 -7.07 -6.41
N CYS A 91 -14.31 -7.28 -5.13
CA CYS A 91 -13.54 -6.38 -4.27
C CYS A 91 -12.61 -7.20 -3.37
N ALA A 92 -11.68 -6.54 -2.68
CA ALA A 92 -10.92 -7.19 -1.62
C ALA A 92 -11.82 -7.37 -0.40
N HIS A 93 -12.12 -8.61 -0.03
CA HIS A 93 -13.00 -8.94 1.09
C HIS A 93 -12.36 -9.99 1.97
N LEU A 94 -12.05 -9.61 3.22
CA LEU A 94 -11.52 -10.53 4.21
C LEU A 94 -12.63 -11.48 4.70
N SER A 95 -12.28 -12.74 4.99
CA SER A 95 -13.26 -13.72 5.48
C SER A 95 -13.46 -13.65 7.00
N SER A 96 -12.44 -13.24 7.75
CA SER A 96 -12.48 -13.10 9.21
C SER A 96 -12.46 -11.63 9.65
N ALA A 97 -13.09 -11.35 10.80
CA ALA A 97 -12.97 -10.07 11.49
C ALA A 97 -11.76 -9.99 12.44
N GLU A 98 -11.01 -11.09 12.59
CA GLU A 98 -9.83 -11.20 13.44
C GLU A 98 -8.54 -10.96 12.63
N ASP A 99 -7.56 -10.30 13.26
CA ASP A 99 -6.25 -9.95 12.69
C ASP A 99 -6.28 -9.53 11.21
N GLN A 100 -7.13 -8.54 10.94
CA GLN A 100 -7.48 -8.16 9.58
C GLN A 100 -6.43 -7.23 8.98
N TRP A 101 -5.78 -7.67 7.91
CA TRP A 101 -4.86 -6.82 7.18
C TRP A 101 -4.85 -7.12 5.68
N TRP A 102 -4.53 -6.09 4.91
CA TRP A 102 -4.26 -6.16 3.48
C TRP A 102 -2.98 -5.39 3.18
N ARG A 103 -2.17 -5.88 2.26
CA ARG A 103 -0.89 -5.31 1.88
C ARG A 103 -0.75 -5.25 0.36
N VAL A 104 -0.18 -4.15 -0.12
CA VAL A 104 0.31 -3.99 -1.49
C VAL A 104 1.83 -3.88 -1.51
N ASP A 105 2.45 -4.48 -2.52
CA ASP A 105 3.87 -4.34 -2.85
C ASP A 105 4.04 -3.46 -4.09
N PHE A 106 4.53 -2.23 -3.91
CA PHE A 106 4.78 -1.31 -5.04
C PHE A 106 5.89 -1.79 -5.97
N GLN A 107 6.67 -2.79 -5.54
CA GLN A 107 7.87 -3.36 -6.17
C GLN A 107 9.07 -2.41 -6.25
N ILE A 108 8.87 -1.15 -5.88
CA ILE A 108 9.87 -0.10 -5.74
C ILE A 108 9.60 0.67 -4.46
N VAL A 109 10.62 1.28 -3.86
CA VAL A 109 10.42 2.20 -2.73
C VAL A 109 10.04 3.57 -3.24
N ILE A 110 8.91 4.08 -2.76
CA ILE A 110 8.36 5.40 -3.10
C ILE A 110 8.14 6.23 -1.83
N PRO A 111 8.21 7.56 -1.91
CA PRO A 111 7.82 8.45 -0.82
C PRO A 111 6.29 8.64 -0.86
N VAL A 112 5.53 7.83 -0.13
CA VAL A 112 4.06 7.90 -0.13
C VAL A 112 3.58 9.21 0.52
N ALA A 113 2.84 10.03 -0.22
CA ALA A 113 2.28 11.30 0.26
C ALA A 113 0.80 11.19 0.63
N ARG A 114 0.02 10.46 -0.17
CA ARG A 114 -1.43 10.33 0.04
C ARG A 114 -1.95 8.99 -0.44
N VAL A 115 -3.01 8.54 0.21
CA VAL A 115 -3.70 7.29 -0.06
C VAL A 115 -5.19 7.60 -0.19
N ILE A 116 -5.82 7.17 -1.27
CA ILE A 116 -7.27 7.25 -1.43
C ILE A 116 -7.84 5.85 -1.24
N ILE A 117 -8.83 5.72 -0.35
CA ILE A 117 -9.53 4.44 -0.13
C ILE A 117 -11.00 4.64 -0.45
N THR A 118 -11.52 3.81 -1.34
CA THR A 118 -12.93 3.77 -1.74
C THR A 118 -13.65 2.66 -0.98
N ASN A 119 -14.73 3.02 -0.29
CA ASN A 119 -15.61 2.08 0.40
C ASN A 119 -16.78 1.65 -0.49
N ARG A 120 -17.42 0.53 -0.15
CA ARG A 120 -18.59 0.00 -0.85
C ARG A 120 -19.82 0.88 -0.64
N LYS A 121 -20.74 0.93 -1.63
CA LYS A 121 -22.01 1.68 -1.54
C LYS A 121 -23.24 0.81 -1.24
N ASP A 122 -23.11 -0.51 -1.25
CA ASP A 122 -24.25 -1.43 -1.17
C ASP A 122 -24.56 -1.97 0.23
N TYR A 123 -23.72 -1.69 1.24
CA TYR A 123 -23.96 -2.14 2.60
C TYR A 123 -23.54 -1.09 3.63
N TYR A 124 -24.39 -0.88 4.64
CA TYR A 124 -24.22 0.15 5.68
C TYR A 124 -23.27 -0.33 6.79
N ASN A 125 -22.00 -0.50 6.43
CA ASN A 125 -20.90 -0.52 7.37
C ASN A 125 -19.77 0.38 6.85
N GLY A 126 -19.35 1.34 7.66
CA GLY A 126 -18.16 2.11 7.35
C GLY A 126 -16.94 1.20 7.35
N LEU A 127 -16.00 1.47 6.45
CA LEU A 127 -14.65 0.97 6.60
C LEU A 127 -14.02 1.78 7.74
N SER A 128 -14.07 1.27 8.97
CA SER A 128 -13.70 2.02 10.17
C SER A 128 -12.58 1.35 10.95
N ASP A 129 -11.96 2.15 11.81
CA ASP A 129 -10.97 1.70 12.80
C ASP A 129 -9.78 0.96 12.19
N PHE A 130 -9.16 1.56 11.17
CA PHE A 130 -7.99 0.98 10.52
C PHE A 130 -6.77 1.90 10.58
N GLU A 131 -5.58 1.31 10.57
CA GLU A 131 -4.30 2.02 10.42
C GLU A 131 -3.71 1.76 9.03
N ILE A 132 -3.04 2.77 8.48
CA ILE A 132 -2.20 2.64 7.29
C ILE A 132 -0.74 2.64 7.74
N LYS A 133 0.05 1.66 7.29
CA LYS A 133 1.46 1.51 7.66
C LYS A 133 2.32 1.36 6.42
N ILE A 134 3.43 2.09 6.35
CA ILE A 134 4.28 2.19 5.16
C ILE A 134 5.73 1.95 5.55
N GLY A 135 6.41 1.09 4.79
CA GLY A 135 7.82 0.80 5.02
C GLY A 135 8.38 -0.29 4.13
N ASN A 136 9.57 -0.76 4.48
CA ASN A 136 10.33 -1.74 3.69
C ASN A 136 10.39 -3.13 4.32
N SER A 137 9.90 -3.29 5.55
CA SER A 137 9.93 -4.57 6.25
C SER A 137 8.68 -5.41 5.96
N LEU A 138 8.89 -6.72 5.84
CA LEU A 138 7.84 -7.74 5.87
C LEU A 138 7.74 -8.44 7.23
N GLU A 139 8.54 -8.02 8.22
CA GLU A 139 8.38 -8.52 9.58
C GLU A 139 6.95 -8.28 10.06
N ASN A 140 6.33 -9.32 10.61
CA ASN A 140 4.91 -9.31 10.98
C ASN A 140 3.99 -8.87 9.82
N GLU A 141 4.28 -9.32 8.60
CA GLU A 141 3.58 -8.95 7.36
C GLU A 141 3.60 -7.43 7.05
N GLY A 142 4.60 -6.73 7.59
CA GLY A 142 4.74 -5.28 7.45
C GLY A 142 3.87 -4.46 8.40
N ARG A 143 3.18 -5.10 9.36
CA ARG A 143 2.33 -4.43 10.36
C ARG A 143 3.10 -3.67 11.43
N ASN A 144 4.42 -3.82 11.47
CA ASN A 144 5.31 -3.06 12.35
C ASN A 144 5.92 -1.83 11.64
N ASN A 145 5.60 -1.60 10.36
CA ASN A 145 6.05 -0.42 9.62
C ASN A 145 5.42 0.88 10.18
N THR A 146 5.99 2.02 9.79
CA THR A 146 5.60 3.35 10.28
C THR A 146 4.16 3.71 9.91
N LYS A 147 3.39 4.20 10.88
CA LYS A 147 1.99 4.60 10.66
C LYS A 147 1.90 5.91 9.88
N CYS A 148 1.03 5.94 8.87
CA CYS A 148 0.59 7.16 8.20
C CYS A 148 -0.52 7.81 9.03
N GLY A 149 -0.12 8.68 9.97
CA GLY A 149 -1.03 9.33 10.91
C GLY A 149 -1.60 8.36 11.96
N GLY A 150 -2.88 8.53 12.28
CA GLY A 150 -3.60 7.76 13.31
C GLY A 150 -4.53 6.67 12.75
N ARG A 151 -5.58 6.36 13.50
CA ARG A 151 -6.70 5.51 13.05
C ARG A 151 -7.60 6.29 12.09
N HIS A 152 -8.07 5.62 11.06
CA HIS A 152 -8.88 6.18 9.98
C HIS A 152 -10.24 5.49 9.88
N SER A 153 -11.14 6.18 9.22
CA SER A 153 -12.43 5.66 8.77
C SER A 153 -12.78 6.27 7.43
N VAL A 154 -13.43 5.50 6.57
CA VAL A 154 -14.07 5.92 5.33
C VAL A 154 -15.58 5.73 5.50
N PRO A 155 -16.39 6.80 5.39
CA PRO A 155 -17.83 6.70 5.46
C PRO A 155 -18.40 5.70 4.45
N HIS A 156 -19.64 5.29 4.68
CA HIS A 156 -20.37 4.48 3.71
C HIS A 156 -20.50 5.23 2.39
N ALA A 157 -20.38 4.49 1.28
CA ALA A 157 -20.53 4.99 -0.08
C ALA A 157 -19.62 6.17 -0.48
N ASP A 158 -18.48 6.31 0.21
CA ASP A 158 -17.57 7.43 0.07
C ASP A 158 -16.15 6.96 -0.28
N ALA A 159 -15.33 7.90 -0.75
CA ALA A 159 -13.90 7.74 -0.90
C ALA A 159 -13.19 8.80 -0.06
N LYS A 160 -12.18 8.38 0.71
CA LYS A 160 -11.42 9.29 1.56
C LYS A 160 -9.98 9.37 1.11
N GLU A 161 -9.50 10.58 0.90
CA GLU A 161 -8.08 10.86 0.81
C GLU A 161 -7.47 11.00 2.22
N ILE A 162 -6.36 10.31 2.43
CA ILE A 162 -5.60 10.29 3.68
C ILE A 162 -4.18 10.75 3.36
N SER A 163 -3.77 11.86 3.97
CA SER A 163 -2.43 12.41 3.79
C SER A 163 -1.43 11.81 4.79
N CYS A 164 -0.27 11.40 4.30
CA CYS A 164 0.89 11.02 5.09
C CYS A 164 1.81 12.23 5.19
N SER A 165 1.79 12.91 6.34
CA SER A 165 2.54 14.15 6.54
C SER A 165 3.42 14.04 7.80
N PRO A 166 4.76 14.04 7.65
CA PRO A 166 5.51 14.07 6.39
C PRO A 166 5.32 12.79 5.54
N PRO A 167 5.65 12.82 4.24
CA PRO A 167 5.61 11.63 3.39
C PRO A 167 6.42 10.48 3.97
N LEU A 168 5.91 9.25 3.83
CA LEU A 168 6.56 8.05 4.35
C LEU A 168 7.17 7.24 3.21
N THR A 169 8.47 6.99 3.30
CA THR A 169 9.20 6.21 2.29
C THR A 169 9.04 4.72 2.55
N GLY A 170 8.50 3.98 1.58
CA GLY A 170 8.31 2.53 1.70
C GLY A 170 8.02 1.82 0.39
N ARG A 171 8.31 0.52 0.34
CA ARG A 171 7.90 -0.40 -0.74
C ARG A 171 6.52 -1.02 -0.50
N TYR A 172 6.16 -1.19 0.77
CA TYR A 172 4.91 -1.82 1.18
C TYR A 172 3.99 -0.80 1.85
N LEU A 173 2.70 -0.91 1.54
CA LEU A 173 1.64 -0.30 2.32
C LEU A 173 0.73 -1.39 2.86
N VAL A 174 0.43 -1.29 4.15
CA VAL A 174 -0.46 -2.21 4.88
C VAL A 174 -1.63 -1.43 5.45
N ILE A 175 -2.85 -1.92 5.19
CA ILE A 175 -4.07 -1.49 5.86
C ILE A 175 -4.40 -2.57 6.90
N GLN A 176 -4.37 -2.22 8.19
CA GLN A 176 -4.74 -3.12 9.28
C GLN A 176 -6.02 -2.60 9.95
N SER A 177 -7.06 -3.42 9.96
CA SER A 177 -8.34 -3.10 10.61
C SER A 177 -8.39 -3.67 12.04
N PHE A 178 -8.94 -2.87 12.95
CA PHE A 178 -9.24 -3.23 14.34
C PHE A 178 -10.75 -3.26 14.60
N SER A 179 -11.57 -3.01 13.57
CA SER A 179 -13.02 -3.12 13.63
C SER A 179 -13.46 -4.56 13.86
N SER A 180 -14.58 -4.72 14.57
CA SER A 180 -15.29 -6.00 14.69
C SER A 180 -16.00 -6.41 13.39
N LEU A 181 -16.02 -5.53 12.39
CA LEU A 181 -16.55 -5.80 11.06
C LEU A 181 -15.45 -6.18 10.09
N ARG A 182 -15.80 -7.01 9.09
CA ARG A 182 -14.86 -7.45 8.06
C ARG A 182 -14.40 -6.27 7.19
N LEU A 183 -13.10 -6.24 6.92
CA LEU A 183 -12.42 -5.30 6.05
C LEU A 183 -12.83 -5.59 4.61
N VAL A 184 -13.46 -4.61 3.99
CA VAL A 184 -13.89 -4.64 2.59
C VAL A 184 -13.38 -3.37 1.94
N MET A 185 -12.63 -3.51 0.85
CA MET A 185 -12.05 -2.39 0.12
C MET A 185 -12.42 -2.52 -1.35
N ILE A 186 -12.98 -1.45 -1.91
CA ILE A 186 -13.28 -1.38 -3.34
C ILE A 186 -12.02 -1.04 -4.10
N GLU A 187 -11.36 0.05 -3.73
CA GLU A 187 -10.16 0.52 -4.44
C GLU A 187 -9.25 1.25 -3.45
N VAL A 188 -7.94 1.05 -3.58
CA VAL A 188 -6.88 1.69 -2.83
C VAL A 188 -5.89 2.28 -3.84
N GLU A 189 -5.82 3.60 -3.86
CA GLU A 189 -4.92 4.35 -4.74
C GLU A 189 -3.82 4.99 -3.90
N VAL A 190 -2.57 4.90 -4.36
CA VAL A 190 -1.41 5.40 -3.61
C VAL A 190 -0.59 6.34 -4.49
N PHE A 191 -0.31 7.53 -3.97
CA PHE A 191 0.39 8.58 -4.70
C PHE A 191 1.64 9.02 -3.96
N ALA A 192 2.71 9.20 -4.74
CA ALA A 192 4.00 9.62 -4.22
C ALA A 192 4.05 11.14 -3.99
N ALA A 193 4.94 11.56 -3.10
CA ALA A 193 5.32 12.94 -2.94
C ALA A 193 6.13 13.38 -4.17
N GLY A 194 5.84 14.59 -4.64
CA GLY A 194 6.77 15.32 -5.49
C GLY A 194 8.04 15.63 -4.70
N LEU A 195 9.10 16.00 -5.41
CA LEU A 195 10.27 16.58 -4.74
C LEU A 195 9.88 17.95 -4.19
N GLN A 196 10.07 18.15 -2.88
CA GLN A 196 10.02 19.49 -2.30
C GLN A 196 11.35 20.16 -2.63
N VAL A 197 11.32 21.13 -3.56
CA VAL A 197 12.46 22.01 -3.82
C VAL A 197 12.33 23.17 -2.84
N GLU A 198 13.16 23.19 -1.80
CA GLU A 198 13.41 24.38 -0.98
C GLU A 198 14.39 25.32 -1.67
#